data_AF-A0A2V7J7V0-F1
#
_entry.id   AF-A0A2V7J7V0-F1
#
_cell.length_a   1.000
_cell.length_b   1.000
_cell.length_c   1.000
_cell.angle_alpha   90.00
_cell.angle_beta   90.00
_cell.angle_gamma   90.00
#
_symmetry.space_group_name_H-M   'P 1'
#
loop_
_entity.id
_entity.type
_entity.pdbx_description
1 polymer ?
#
loop_
_entity_poly.entity_id
_entity_poly.type
_entity_poly.pdbx_seq_one_letter_code
_entity_poly.pdbx_strand_id
1 'polypeptide(L)'
;MRNPDARAARAQLTAVAHGLLEGAEHDTAVVKLGLLERLDAVLDDESRKTAREFRIVLERIVAEGKAQNSVRTGAVEIWAGVWLATIRHALEKVVAGDWKAGDTGVRLVIDAAWKAISA
;
A
#
# COMPACT_ATOMS: atom_id res chain seq x y z
N MET A 1 -24.56 1.73 15.02
CA MET A 1 -24.79 1.48 13.58
C MET A 1 -23.43 1.39 12.89
N ARG A 2 -23.13 0.31 12.16
CA ARG A 2 -21.84 0.19 11.42
C ARG A 2 -21.89 1.12 10.21
N ASN A 3 -20.94 2.04 10.11
CA ASN A 3 -20.82 2.96 8.98
C ASN A 3 -20.42 2.16 7.71
N PRO A 4 -21.26 2.10 6.66
CA PRO A 4 -20.93 1.42 5.41
C PRO A 4 -19.66 1.99 4.74
N ASP A 5 -19.34 3.25 5.01
CA ASP A 5 -18.23 3.96 4.39
C ASP A 5 -16.87 3.53 4.97
N ALA A 6 -16.80 3.19 6.26
CA ALA A 6 -15.59 2.63 6.88
C ALA A 6 -15.12 1.32 6.21
N ARG A 7 -16.05 0.59 5.56
CA ARG A 7 -15.74 -0.60 4.77
C ARG A 7 -15.09 -0.24 3.43
N ALA A 8 -15.32 0.97 2.93
CA ALA A 8 -14.80 1.46 1.66
C ALA A 8 -13.30 1.71 1.70
N ALA A 9 -12.77 2.39 2.72
CA ALA A 9 -11.33 2.65 2.83
C ALA A 9 -10.53 1.35 2.94
N ARG A 10 -10.98 0.40 3.79
CA ARG A 10 -10.37 -0.94 3.87
C ARG A 10 -10.41 -1.65 2.51
N ALA A 11 -11.58 -1.69 1.86
CA ALA A 11 -11.75 -2.38 0.59
C ALA A 11 -10.86 -1.78 -0.52
N GLN A 12 -10.78 -0.45 -0.59
CA GLN A 12 -9.93 0.26 -1.55
C GLN A 12 -8.45 -0.03 -1.29
N LEU A 13 -7.98 0.07 -0.05
CA LEU A 13 -6.60 -0.27 0.30
C LEU A 13 -6.29 -1.75 0.00
N THR A 14 -7.21 -2.66 0.30
CA THR A 14 -7.06 -4.07 -0.07
C THR A 14 -6.94 -4.26 -1.59
N ALA A 15 -7.76 -3.56 -2.39
CA ALA A 15 -7.67 -3.62 -3.84
C ALA A 15 -6.33 -3.06 -4.36
N VAL A 16 -5.86 -1.94 -3.79
CA VAL A 16 -4.54 -1.38 -4.11
C VAL A 16 -3.43 -2.38 -3.80
N ALA A 17 -3.47 -3.03 -2.63
CA ALA A 17 -2.47 -4.04 -2.28
C ALA A 17 -2.45 -5.20 -3.27
N HIS A 18 -3.61 -5.75 -3.61
CA HIS A 18 -3.71 -6.83 -4.60
C HIS A 18 -3.14 -6.41 -5.95
N GLY A 19 -3.51 -5.23 -6.47
CA GLY A 19 -2.97 -4.75 -7.75
C GLY A 19 -1.44 -4.59 -7.73
N LEU A 20 -0.87 -4.10 -6.62
CA LEU A 20 0.59 -4.00 -6.46
C LEU A 20 1.27 -5.38 -6.45
N LEU A 21 0.69 -6.35 -5.74
CA LEU A 21 1.23 -7.70 -5.57
C LEU A 21 1.11 -8.54 -6.84
N GLU A 22 -0.02 -8.43 -7.54
CA GLU A 22 -0.21 -9.02 -8.87
C GLU A 22 0.78 -8.43 -9.87
N GLY A 23 0.98 -7.10 -9.85
CA GLY A 23 1.99 -6.44 -10.67
C GLY A 23 3.40 -6.92 -10.37
N ALA A 24 3.75 -7.16 -9.10
CA ALA A 24 5.07 -7.65 -8.69
C ALA A 24 5.39 -9.06 -9.21
N GLU A 25 4.37 -9.92 -9.35
CA GLU A 25 4.51 -11.27 -9.90
C GLU A 25 4.77 -11.26 -11.42
N HIS A 26 4.21 -10.28 -12.14
CA HIS A 26 4.35 -10.17 -13.59
C HIS A 26 5.55 -9.33 -14.03
N ASP A 27 5.89 -8.26 -13.29
CA ASP A 27 6.98 -7.35 -13.59
C ASP A 27 7.80 -7.00 -12.33
N THR A 28 8.64 -7.96 -11.95
CA THR A 28 9.46 -7.91 -10.75
C THR A 28 10.46 -6.74 -10.75
N ALA A 29 10.97 -6.33 -11.92
CA ALA A 29 11.96 -5.27 -12.04
C ALA A 29 11.35 -3.89 -11.76
N VAL A 30 10.13 -3.63 -12.27
CA VAL A 30 9.41 -2.38 -12.02
C VAL A 30 9.09 -2.20 -10.54
N VAL A 31 8.71 -3.27 -9.83
CA VAL A 31 8.42 -3.19 -8.39
C VAL A 31 9.69 -3.02 -7.55
N LYS A 32 10.78 -3.70 -7.89
CA LYS A 32 12.09 -3.50 -7.24
C LYS A 32 12.54 -2.05 -7.31
N LEU A 33 12.56 -1.48 -8.51
CA LEU A 33 13.09 -0.14 -8.76
C LEU A 33 12.13 0.98 -8.33
N GLY A 34 10.81 0.79 -8.48
CA GLY A 34 9.82 1.84 -8.20
C GLY A 34 9.29 1.88 -6.77
N LEU A 35 9.28 0.73 -6.07
CA LEU A 35 8.57 0.58 -4.78
C LEU A 35 9.43 0.01 -3.66
N LEU A 36 10.62 -0.54 -3.92
CA LEU A 36 11.43 -1.18 -2.87
C LEU A 36 12.77 -0.46 -2.67
N GLU A 37 13.44 -0.09 -3.75
CA GLU A 37 14.69 0.65 -3.68
C GLU A 37 14.46 2.17 -3.52
N ARG A 38 15.33 2.83 -2.74
CA ARG A 38 15.29 4.29 -2.56
C ARG A 38 16.06 4.96 -3.69
N LEU A 39 15.48 4.95 -4.88
CA LEU A 39 16.09 5.43 -6.11
C LEU A 39 15.79 6.90 -6.45
N ASP A 40 15.29 7.69 -5.51
CA ASP A 40 14.84 9.08 -5.77
C ASP A 40 15.85 9.95 -6.54
N ALA A 41 17.15 9.72 -6.29
CA ALA A 41 18.25 10.42 -6.95
C ALA A 41 18.52 9.98 -8.40
N VAL A 42 18.10 8.78 -8.80
CA VAL A 42 18.32 8.22 -10.15
C VAL A 42 17.05 8.13 -10.99
N LEU A 43 15.88 8.35 -10.40
CA LEU A 43 14.62 8.50 -11.15
C LEU A 43 14.69 9.73 -12.07
N ASP A 44 14.03 9.67 -13.22
CA ASP A 44 13.76 10.88 -14.01
C ASP A 44 12.60 11.69 -13.39
N ASP A 45 12.37 12.89 -13.92
CA ASP A 45 11.32 13.78 -13.40
C ASP A 45 9.92 13.18 -13.48
N GLU A 46 9.64 12.41 -14.54
CA GLU A 46 8.32 11.81 -14.76
C GLU A 46 8.07 10.65 -13.80
N SER A 47 9.08 9.81 -13.54
CA SER A 47 9.01 8.74 -12.55
C SER A 47 8.84 9.30 -11.14
N ARG A 48 9.58 10.38 -10.79
CA ARG A 48 9.40 11.08 -9.51
C ARG A 48 8.00 11.67 -9.36
N LYS A 49 7.47 12.26 -10.44
CA LYS A 49 6.11 12.82 -10.46
C LYS A 49 5.08 11.71 -10.24
N THR A 50 5.20 10.60 -10.94
CA THR A 50 4.33 9.43 -10.80
C THR A 50 4.35 8.88 -9.37
N ALA A 51 5.54 8.75 -8.77
CA ALA A 51 5.68 8.28 -7.39
C ALA A 51 4.98 9.22 -6.37
N ARG A 52 5.07 10.54 -6.59
CA ARG A 52 4.34 11.54 -5.78
C ARG A 52 2.83 11.44 -5.97
N GLU A 53 2.36 11.29 -7.20
CA GLU A 53 0.93 11.15 -7.50
C GLU A 53 0.35 9.89 -6.85
N PHE A 54 1.06 8.76 -6.92
CA PHE A 54 0.68 7.53 -6.21
C PHE A 54 0.57 7.77 -4.70
N ARG A 55 1.55 8.45 -4.10
CA ARG A 55 1.52 8.80 -2.67
C ARG A 55 0.29 9.67 -2.32
N ILE A 56 -0.01 10.68 -3.13
CA ILE A 56 -1.15 11.58 -2.92
C ILE A 56 -2.47 10.80 -2.98
N VAL A 57 -2.62 9.89 -3.94
CA VAL A 57 -3.83 9.06 -4.05
C VAL A 57 -3.97 8.15 -2.83
N LEU A 58 -2.89 7.52 -2.37
CA LEU A 58 -2.91 6.70 -1.17
C LEU A 58 -3.30 7.50 0.07
N GLU A 59 -2.72 8.69 0.25
CA GLU A 59 -3.05 9.60 1.35
C GLU A 59 -4.51 10.02 1.33
N ARG A 60 -5.10 10.23 0.15
CA ARG A 60 -6.52 10.54 0.02
C ARG A 60 -7.41 9.41 0.55
N ILE A 61 -7.14 8.15 0.19
CA ILE A 61 -7.90 7.00 0.70
C ILE A 61 -7.81 6.93 2.24
N VAL A 62 -6.62 7.17 2.79
CA VAL A 62 -6.40 7.20 4.24
C VAL A 62 -7.14 8.37 4.90
N ALA A 63 -7.13 9.55 4.29
CA ALA A 63 -7.84 10.72 4.77
C ALA A 63 -9.37 10.50 4.80
N GLU A 64 -9.93 9.87 3.76
CA GLU A 64 -11.34 9.46 3.72
C GLU A 64 -11.65 8.47 4.86
N GLY A 65 -10.79 7.47 5.07
CA GLY A 65 -10.92 6.53 6.17
C GLY A 65 -10.87 7.19 7.56
N LYS A 66 -10.04 8.22 7.73
CA LYS A 66 -9.98 9.02 8.97
C LYS A 66 -11.24 9.85 9.19
N ALA A 67 -11.77 10.50 8.15
CA ALA A 67 -13.02 11.27 8.23
C ALA A 67 -14.19 10.41 8.69
N GLN A 68 -14.12 9.09 8.44
CA GLN A 68 -15.12 8.10 8.84
C GLN A 68 -14.81 7.40 10.17
N ASN A 69 -13.76 7.81 10.88
CA ASN A 69 -13.25 7.18 12.11
C ASN A 69 -12.90 5.69 11.95
N SER A 70 -12.48 5.28 10.75
CA SER A 70 -12.04 3.90 10.47
C SER A 70 -10.52 3.75 10.53
N VAL A 71 -9.79 4.86 10.39
CA VAL A 71 -8.34 4.96 10.54
C VAL A 71 -8.03 5.78 11.80
N ARG A 72 -6.95 5.41 12.49
CA ARG A 72 -6.45 6.07 13.71
C ARG A 72 -6.28 7.58 13.53
N THR A 73 -6.40 8.30 14.64
CA THR A 73 -6.05 9.72 14.72
C THR A 73 -4.55 9.94 14.46
N GLY A 74 -4.15 11.16 14.10
CA GLY A 74 -2.76 11.50 13.74
C GLY A 74 -2.60 11.93 12.29
N ALA A 75 -1.36 12.12 11.83
CA ALA A 75 -1.03 12.58 10.49
C ALA A 75 -1.40 11.55 9.40
N VAL A 76 -1.96 12.01 8.26
CA VAL A 76 -2.45 11.13 7.17
C VAL A 76 -1.26 10.43 6.50
N GLU A 77 -0.24 11.22 6.18
CA GLU A 77 1.01 10.82 5.55
C GLU A 77 1.74 9.74 6.36
N ILE A 78 1.65 9.79 7.69
CA ILE A 78 2.23 8.79 8.58
C ILE A 78 1.48 7.45 8.43
N TRP A 79 0.15 7.45 8.47
CA TRP A 79 -0.61 6.21 8.34
C TRP A 79 -0.53 5.62 6.93
N ALA A 80 -0.54 6.45 5.89
CA ALA A 80 -0.24 6.01 4.52
C ALA A 80 1.16 5.41 4.41
N GLY A 81 2.14 6.00 5.10
CA GLY A 81 3.51 5.49 5.24
C GLY A 81 3.57 4.11 5.89
N VAL A 82 2.96 3.94 7.06
CA VAL A 82 2.92 2.68 7.82
C VAL A 82 2.25 1.57 7.02
N TRP A 83 1.10 1.87 6.40
CA TRP A 83 0.40 0.92 5.56
C TRP A 83 1.28 0.46 4.39
N LEU A 84 1.87 1.41 3.65
CA LEU A 84 2.72 1.08 2.50
C LEU A 84 3.98 0.32 2.92
N ALA A 85 4.62 0.68 4.04
CA ALA A 85 5.78 -0.02 4.57
C ALA A 85 5.47 -1.50 4.90
N THR A 86 4.26 -1.76 5.40
CA THR A 86 3.82 -3.13 5.67
C THR A 86 3.61 -3.92 4.37
N ILE A 87 2.99 -3.30 3.35
CA ILE A 87 2.81 -3.94 2.03
C ILE A 87 4.15 -4.18 1.31
N ARG A 88 5.14 -3.29 1.47
CA ARG A 88 6.49 -3.47 0.91
C ARG A 88 7.13 -4.79 1.36
N HIS A 89 6.89 -5.23 2.58
CA HIS A 89 7.37 -6.53 3.04
C HIS A 89 6.83 -7.70 2.20
N ALA A 90 5.52 -7.71 1.88
CA ALA A 90 4.96 -8.74 1.00
C ALA A 90 5.49 -8.62 -0.43
N LEU A 91 5.65 -7.39 -0.93
CA LEU A 91 6.25 -7.15 -2.24
C LEU A 91 7.68 -7.71 -2.32
N GLU A 92 8.51 -7.49 -1.31
CA GLU A 92 9.88 -8.06 -1.24
C GLU A 92 9.87 -9.59 -1.35
N LYS A 93 8.94 -10.25 -0.66
CA LYS A 93 8.80 -11.71 -0.71
C LYS A 93 8.31 -12.23 -2.05
N VAL A 94 7.33 -11.57 -2.67
CA VAL A 94 6.86 -11.92 -4.01
C VAL A 94 7.96 -11.71 -5.05
N VAL A 95 8.64 -10.57 -4.97
CA VAL A 95 9.75 -10.19 -5.86
C VAL A 95 10.97 -11.11 -5.74
N ALA A 96 11.21 -11.67 -4.56
CA ALA A 96 12.25 -12.67 -4.33
C ALA A 96 11.88 -14.06 -4.87
N GLY A 97 10.60 -14.28 -5.23
CA GLY A 97 10.07 -15.59 -5.57
C GLY A 97 9.81 -16.49 -4.35
N ASP A 98 9.96 -15.95 -3.14
CA ASP A 98 9.66 -16.68 -1.90
C ASP A 98 8.16 -16.99 -1.81
N TRP A 99 7.31 -16.03 -2.22
CA TRP A 99 5.84 -16.10 -2.18
C TRP A 99 5.22 -15.81 -3.55
N LYS A 100 4.01 -16.33 -3.78
CA LYS A 100 3.12 -15.90 -4.87
C LYS A 100 2.09 -14.89 -4.37
N ALA A 101 1.52 -14.07 -5.26
CA ALA A 101 0.54 -13.05 -4.85
C ALA A 101 -0.72 -13.65 -4.17
N GLY A 102 -1.06 -14.90 -4.51
CA GLY A 102 -2.18 -15.64 -3.91
C GLY A 102 -1.87 -16.33 -2.58
N ASP A 103 -0.63 -16.29 -2.09
CA ASP A 103 -0.23 -17.05 -0.91
C ASP A 103 -0.85 -16.52 0.39
N THR A 104 -0.98 -17.41 1.37
CA THR A 104 -1.53 -17.06 2.69
C THR A 104 -0.70 -15.98 3.39
N GLY A 105 0.63 -15.99 3.21
CA GLY A 105 1.51 -14.97 3.76
C GLY A 105 1.16 -13.56 3.29
N VAL A 106 0.85 -13.40 2.00
CA VAL A 106 0.41 -12.13 1.40
C VAL A 106 -0.88 -11.64 2.04
N ARG A 107 -1.89 -12.50 2.17
CA ARG A 107 -3.16 -12.16 2.83
C ARG A 107 -2.97 -11.70 4.27
N LEU A 108 -2.10 -12.37 5.02
CA LEU A 108 -1.79 -12.01 6.41
C LEU A 108 -1.14 -10.63 6.50
N VAL A 109 -0.25 -10.28 5.56
CA VAL A 109 0.37 -8.95 5.50
C VAL A 109 -0.67 -7.87 5.17
N ILE A 110 -1.58 -8.10 4.22
CA ILE A 110 -2.66 -7.16 3.89
C ILE A 110 -3.54 -6.89 5.12
N ASP A 111 -3.93 -7.95 5.83
CA ASP A 111 -4.72 -7.82 7.06
C ASP A 111 -3.94 -7.11 8.18
N ALA A 112 -2.63 -7.37 8.30
CA ALA A 112 -1.76 -6.69 9.26
C ALA A 112 -1.62 -5.20 8.94
N ALA A 113 -1.45 -4.84 7.66
CA ALA A 113 -1.37 -3.45 7.21
C ALA A 113 -2.64 -2.66 7.56
N TRP A 114 -3.82 -3.26 7.39
CA TRP A 114 -5.07 -2.65 7.83
C TRP A 114 -5.11 -2.48 9.36
N LYS A 115 -4.82 -3.54 10.12
CA LYS A 115 -4.82 -3.50 11.60
C LYS A 115 -3.86 -2.46 12.18
N ALA A 116 -2.73 -2.21 11.50
CA ALA A 116 -1.75 -1.23 11.93
C ALA A 116 -2.30 0.20 11.93
N ILE A 117 -3.23 0.51 11.01
CA ILE A 117 -3.75 1.86 10.81
C ILE A 117 -5.20 2.02 11.27
N SER A 118 -5.95 0.94 11.49
CA SER A 118 -7.37 0.99 11.85
C SER A 118 -7.59 1.52 13.27
N ALA A 119 -8.66 2.30 13.45
CA ALA A 119 -9.11 2.85 14.73
C ALA A 119 -9.75 1.78 15.65
#